data_AF-A0A936JVS3-F1
#
_entry.id   AF-A0A936JVS3-F1
#
_cell.length_a   1.000
_cell.length_b   1.000
_cell.length_c   1.000
_cell.angle_alpha   90.00
_cell.angle_beta   90.00
_cell.angle_gamma   90.00
#
_symmetry.space_group_name_H-M   'P 1'
#
loop_
_entity.id
_entity.type
_entity.pdbx_description
1 polymer ?
#
loop_
_entity_poly.entity_id
_entity_poly.type
_entity_poly.pdbx_seq_one_letter_code
_entity_poly.pdbx_strand_id
1 'polypeptide(L)'
;MTNDFLETARELLCRLGETIRDRVVEARARCSAAELSAVAAVTAADTIYAVDKVGEAAIVAWFAAHWPADEPVEVVMEGLEDGDSLTFPRGSAVEITRWKVILDPIDGTRNLMYDKRPAWSLAALAPQRGAATHLGDVVVAVMTELPTLKQWRSDQVSAVRGGGLRAEAMDLLRGGRRPLELRPSQSVDFRHGFASVVKFFPEGKALTARFEEELWRRVLGTGVAVAPTPLFDDQYLCSGGQIYELLAGRDRMVADLRPLVFRKLGLVSPLACHPYDICTALLLQEAGGVVEQPDGAPLAAPLDTTTPVGWVGYANPRLAEQVRPVLRELCDELLGGT
;
A
#
# COMPACT_ATOMS: atom_id res chain seq x y z
N MET A 1 3.91 20.75 15.91
CA MET A 1 4.89 20.05 15.06
C MET A 1 5.50 21.10 14.15
N THR A 2 6.82 21.26 14.13
CA THR A 2 7.47 22.16 13.18
C THR A 2 7.36 21.54 11.78
N ASN A 3 6.76 22.25 10.85
CA ASN A 3 6.56 21.81 9.47
C ASN A 3 7.89 21.36 8.82
N ASP A 4 9.00 21.98 9.24
CA ASP A 4 10.35 21.76 8.74
C ASP A 4 10.88 20.34 8.93
N PHE A 5 10.61 19.70 10.09
CA PHE A 5 11.04 18.32 10.30
C PHE A 5 10.24 17.35 9.42
N LEU A 6 8.93 17.54 9.28
CA LEU A 6 8.10 16.63 8.48
C LEU A 6 8.51 16.62 7.00
N GLU A 7 8.86 17.78 6.45
CA GLU A 7 9.43 17.87 5.10
C GLU A 7 10.81 17.19 5.01
N THR A 8 11.66 17.39 6.01
CA THR A 8 12.97 16.70 6.08
C THR A 8 12.80 15.18 6.14
N ALA A 9 11.86 14.69 6.94
CA ALA A 9 11.53 13.28 7.06
C ALA A 9 10.97 12.72 5.73
N ARG A 10 10.09 13.47 5.05
CA ARG A 10 9.60 13.11 3.71
C ARG A 10 10.74 12.93 2.72
N GLU A 11 11.67 13.87 2.66
CA GLU A 11 12.83 13.77 1.76
C GLU A 11 13.77 12.61 2.12
N LEU A 12 13.95 12.34 3.41
CA LEU A 12 14.69 11.17 3.89
C LEU A 12 14.04 9.87 3.41
N LEU A 13 12.73 9.71 3.59
CA LEU A 13 12.01 8.53 3.15
C LEU A 13 11.97 8.38 1.62
N CYS A 14 11.92 9.49 0.86
CA CYS A 14 12.12 9.48 -0.60
C CYS A 14 13.49 8.91 -0.98
N ARG A 15 14.57 9.36 -0.33
CA ARG A 15 15.93 8.84 -0.58
C ARG A 15 16.08 7.38 -0.18
N LEU A 16 15.40 6.93 0.88
CA LEU A 16 15.36 5.52 1.26
C LEU A 16 14.70 4.68 0.16
N GLY A 17 13.52 5.08 -0.32
CA GLY A 17 12.81 4.39 -1.40
C GLY A 17 13.62 4.32 -2.69
N GLU A 18 14.36 5.36 -3.03
CA GLU A 18 15.31 5.36 -4.17
C GLU A 18 16.46 4.38 -3.96
N THR A 19 17.02 4.33 -2.76
CA THR A 19 18.09 3.39 -2.41
C THR A 19 17.61 1.95 -2.56
N ILE A 20 16.38 1.65 -2.13
CA ILE A 20 15.75 0.34 -2.28
C ILE A 20 15.53 0.03 -3.78
N ARG A 21 14.95 0.96 -4.54
CA ARG A 21 14.77 0.82 -5.99
C ARG A 21 16.07 0.48 -6.71
N ASP A 22 17.12 1.25 -6.47
CA ASP A 22 18.38 1.10 -7.20
C ASP A 22 19.02 -0.26 -6.89
N ARG A 23 18.92 -0.74 -5.64
CA ARG A 23 19.35 -2.10 -5.26
C ARG A 23 18.51 -3.19 -5.92
N VAL A 24 17.20 -3.02 -6.01
CA VAL A 24 16.32 -3.95 -6.72
C VAL A 24 16.68 -4.01 -8.20
N VAL A 25 16.88 -2.85 -8.85
CA VAL A 25 17.30 -2.78 -10.26
C VAL A 25 18.65 -3.48 -10.46
N GLU A 26 19.62 -3.24 -9.58
CA GLU A 26 20.94 -3.89 -9.63
C GLU A 26 20.84 -5.41 -9.44
N ALA A 27 20.06 -5.88 -8.47
CA ALA A 27 19.86 -7.31 -8.20
C ALA A 27 19.20 -8.00 -9.40
N ARG A 28 18.19 -7.37 -10.01
CA ARG A 28 17.48 -7.91 -11.18
C ARG A 28 18.33 -7.93 -12.45
N ALA A 29 19.35 -7.07 -12.55
CA ALA A 29 20.32 -7.12 -13.64
C ALA A 29 21.34 -8.27 -13.49
N ARG A 30 21.53 -8.80 -12.28
CA ARG A 30 22.57 -9.80 -11.96
C ARG A 30 22.02 -11.21 -11.75
N CYS A 31 20.77 -11.35 -11.33
CA CYS A 31 20.15 -12.62 -10.97
C CYS A 31 19.09 -13.05 -11.98
N SER A 32 18.95 -14.35 -12.19
CA SER A 32 17.85 -14.94 -12.95
C SER A 32 16.52 -14.84 -12.19
N ALA A 33 15.40 -14.90 -12.93
CA ALA A 33 14.06 -14.93 -12.32
C ALA A 33 13.89 -16.09 -11.34
N ALA A 34 14.52 -17.25 -11.61
CA ALA A 34 14.47 -18.41 -10.72
C ALA A 34 15.16 -18.13 -9.38
N GLU A 35 16.33 -17.49 -9.39
CA GLU A 35 17.07 -17.12 -8.17
C GLU A 35 16.33 -16.09 -7.33
N LEU A 36 15.76 -15.07 -7.98
CA LEU A 36 14.95 -14.05 -7.29
C LEU A 36 13.65 -14.63 -6.73
N SER A 37 13.11 -15.67 -7.39
CA SER A 37 11.87 -16.31 -6.97
C SER A 37 12.02 -17.34 -5.86
N ALA A 38 13.25 -17.63 -5.43
CA ALA A 38 13.51 -18.62 -4.39
C ALA A 38 12.97 -18.12 -3.04
N VAL A 39 12.25 -19.00 -2.33
CA VAL A 39 11.81 -18.72 -0.95
C VAL A 39 13.03 -18.60 -0.06
N ALA A 40 13.17 -17.47 0.61
CA ALA A 40 14.30 -17.15 1.47
C ALA A 40 13.99 -17.31 2.97
N ALA A 41 12.73 -17.10 3.38
CA ALA A 41 12.20 -17.39 4.71
C ALA A 41 10.65 -17.39 4.69
N VAL A 42 10.01 -17.91 5.73
CA VAL A 42 8.56 -17.75 5.99
C VAL A 42 8.42 -17.13 7.38
N THR A 43 7.74 -15.97 7.48
CA THR A 43 7.50 -15.29 8.76
C THR A 43 6.04 -15.45 9.18
N ALA A 44 5.69 -14.89 10.35
CA ALA A 44 4.31 -14.81 10.80
C ALA A 44 3.43 -13.94 9.88
N ALA A 45 4.03 -12.99 9.13
CA ALA A 45 3.33 -12.01 8.30
C ALA A 45 3.23 -12.42 6.80
N ASP A 46 4.30 -12.96 6.18
CA ASP A 46 4.25 -13.49 4.80
C ASP A 46 5.49 -14.37 4.49
N THR A 47 5.54 -14.94 3.29
CA THR A 47 6.69 -15.62 2.70
C THR A 47 7.67 -14.60 2.12
N ILE A 48 8.89 -14.59 2.64
CA ILE A 48 10.00 -13.76 2.17
C ILE A 48 10.75 -14.49 1.06
N TYR A 49 10.93 -13.84 -0.08
CA TYR A 49 11.70 -14.31 -1.22
C TYR A 49 13.10 -13.68 -1.26
N ALA A 50 13.98 -14.22 -2.11
CA ALA A 50 15.37 -13.75 -2.20
C ALA A 50 15.47 -12.27 -2.60
N VAL A 51 14.50 -11.74 -3.36
CA VAL A 51 14.44 -10.32 -3.72
C VAL A 51 14.17 -9.42 -2.51
N ASP A 52 13.45 -9.90 -1.50
CA ASP A 52 13.12 -9.15 -0.28
C ASP A 52 14.34 -9.04 0.64
N LYS A 53 15.22 -10.05 0.63
CA LYS A 53 16.48 -10.03 1.41
C LYS A 53 17.53 -9.05 0.90
N VAL A 54 17.26 -8.34 -0.20
CA VAL A 54 18.13 -7.25 -0.70
C VAL A 54 18.20 -6.07 0.30
N GLY A 55 17.25 -5.98 1.25
CA GLY A 55 16.96 -4.74 1.96
C GLY A 55 17.34 -4.63 3.43
N GLU A 56 17.19 -5.66 4.27
CA GLU A 56 17.13 -5.44 5.74
C GLU A 56 18.38 -4.74 6.31
N ALA A 57 19.56 -5.36 6.18
CA ALA A 57 20.80 -4.77 6.66
C ALA A 57 21.12 -3.42 6.00
N ALA A 58 20.67 -3.23 4.76
CA ALA A 58 20.84 -1.98 4.04
C ALA A 58 19.94 -0.86 4.57
N ILE A 59 18.69 -1.17 4.90
CA ILE A 59 17.74 -0.25 5.53
C ILE A 59 18.27 0.14 6.90
N VAL A 60 18.73 -0.84 7.71
CA VAL A 60 19.33 -0.58 9.02
C VAL A 60 20.54 0.35 8.91
N ALA A 61 21.47 0.04 7.99
CA ALA A 61 22.64 0.88 7.75
C ALA A 61 22.25 2.28 7.24
N TRP A 62 21.22 2.38 6.40
CA TRP A 62 20.73 3.65 5.87
C TRP A 62 20.18 4.53 6.99
N PHE A 63 19.32 4.01 7.86
CA PHE A 63 18.79 4.77 8.99
C PHE A 63 19.89 5.21 9.95
N ALA A 64 20.84 4.31 10.27
CA ALA A 64 21.98 4.64 11.13
C ALA A 64 22.84 5.79 10.56
N ALA A 65 22.97 5.87 9.24
CA ALA A 65 23.80 6.87 8.57
C ALA A 65 23.06 8.21 8.31
N HIS A 66 21.74 8.19 8.14
CA HIS A 66 21.00 9.35 7.61
C HIS A 66 19.90 9.89 8.53
N TRP A 67 19.37 9.09 9.46
CA TRP A 67 18.28 9.55 10.31
C TRP A 67 18.79 10.48 11.42
N PRO A 68 18.18 11.66 11.64
CA PRO A 68 18.66 12.61 12.64
C PRO A 68 18.57 12.05 14.08
N ALA A 69 19.67 12.17 14.83
CA ALA A 69 19.75 11.60 16.18
C ALA A 69 18.87 12.33 17.21
N ASP A 70 18.53 13.60 16.96
CA ASP A 70 17.65 14.45 17.77
C ASP A 70 16.15 14.23 17.50
N GLU A 71 15.84 13.40 16.51
CA GLU A 71 14.49 13.00 16.12
C GLU A 71 14.33 11.48 16.22
N PRO A 72 14.52 10.87 17.41
CA PRO A 72 14.58 9.43 17.56
C PRO A 72 13.33 8.73 17.05
N VAL A 73 13.52 7.58 16.40
CA VAL A 73 12.47 6.88 15.66
C VAL A 73 12.49 5.38 15.95
N GLU A 74 11.31 4.78 16.03
CA GLU A 74 11.09 3.33 15.93
C GLU A 74 10.74 2.99 14.48
N VAL A 75 11.37 1.97 13.91
CA VAL A 75 11.09 1.46 12.57
C VAL A 75 10.39 0.10 12.69
N VAL A 76 9.21 0.01 12.10
CA VAL A 76 8.41 -1.19 11.95
C VAL A 76 8.46 -1.55 10.47
N MET A 77 8.94 -2.74 10.12
CA MET A 77 8.97 -3.16 8.71
C MET A 77 8.75 -4.65 8.56
N GLU A 78 8.20 -5.03 7.41
CA GLU A 78 8.12 -6.42 7.01
C GLU A 78 9.52 -7.06 6.99
N GLY A 79 9.62 -8.29 7.51
CA GLY A 79 10.85 -9.08 7.48
C GLY A 79 11.77 -8.92 8.69
N LEU A 80 11.47 -8.02 9.64
CA LEU A 80 12.12 -8.05 10.96
C LEU A 80 11.64 -9.26 11.78
N GLU A 81 12.54 -9.86 12.56
CA GLU A 81 12.19 -10.92 13.50
C GLU A 81 11.25 -10.40 14.61
N ASP A 82 10.25 -11.20 14.97
CA ASP A 82 9.26 -10.84 15.99
C ASP A 82 9.92 -10.56 17.34
N GLY A 83 9.71 -9.35 17.88
CA GLY A 83 10.16 -8.95 19.23
C GLY A 83 11.35 -8.01 19.26
N ASP A 84 12.05 -7.80 18.14
CA ASP A 84 13.15 -6.84 18.07
C ASP A 84 12.65 -5.42 17.74
N SER A 85 12.86 -4.48 18.66
CA SER A 85 12.63 -3.06 18.39
C SER A 85 13.78 -2.46 17.58
N LEU A 86 13.50 -2.08 16.34
CA LEU A 86 14.47 -1.40 15.49
C LEU A 86 14.38 0.12 15.70
N THR A 87 15.23 0.67 16.57
CA THR A 87 15.25 2.11 16.86
C THR A 87 16.49 2.82 16.33
N PHE A 88 16.37 4.13 16.06
CA PHE A 88 17.46 5.03 15.68
C PHE A 88 17.38 6.34 16.49
N PRO A 89 18.48 6.82 17.13
CA PRO A 89 19.80 6.19 17.25
C PRO A 89 19.74 4.75 17.78
N ARG A 90 20.65 3.89 17.30
CA ARG A 90 20.56 2.44 17.55
C ARG A 90 20.58 2.13 19.05
N GLY A 91 19.60 1.33 19.49
CA GLY A 91 19.47 0.92 20.90
C GLY A 91 18.73 1.93 21.77
N SER A 92 18.16 2.99 21.18
CA SER A 92 17.22 3.87 21.89
C SER A 92 16.03 3.06 22.38
N ALA A 93 15.57 3.34 23.60
CA ALA A 93 14.35 2.71 24.10
C ALA A 93 13.13 3.23 23.34
N VAL A 94 12.14 2.38 23.07
CA VAL A 94 10.98 2.75 22.23
C VAL A 94 10.22 3.93 22.84
N GLU A 95 10.11 3.99 24.15
CA GLU A 95 9.43 5.04 24.91
C GLU A 95 10.06 6.43 24.78
N ILE A 96 11.32 6.54 24.34
CA ILE A 96 11.98 7.83 24.09
C ILE A 96 11.94 8.21 22.60
N THR A 97 11.46 7.34 21.72
CA THR A 97 11.28 7.67 20.30
C THR A 97 10.16 8.69 20.15
N ARG A 98 10.38 9.69 19.30
CA ARG A 98 9.39 10.73 18.96
C ARG A 98 8.51 10.30 17.78
N TRP A 99 9.01 9.38 16.97
CA TRP A 99 8.38 8.96 15.73
C TRP A 99 8.33 7.45 15.60
N LYS A 100 7.37 6.99 14.80
CA LYS A 100 7.29 5.63 14.30
C LYS A 100 7.27 5.67 12.77
N VAL A 101 8.23 5.02 12.13
CA VAL A 101 8.20 4.74 10.69
C VAL A 101 7.66 3.33 10.50
N ILE A 102 6.68 3.19 9.61
CA ILE A 102 6.28 1.89 9.07
C ILE A 102 6.74 1.78 7.61
N LEU A 103 7.26 0.62 7.22
CA LEU A 103 7.89 0.41 5.93
C LEU A 103 7.53 -0.96 5.34
N ASP A 104 7.13 -0.96 4.08
CA ASP A 104 7.20 -2.12 3.20
C ASP A 104 8.36 -1.91 2.21
N PRO A 105 9.46 -2.68 2.31
CA PRO A 105 10.54 -2.58 1.35
C PRO A 105 10.11 -2.89 -0.09
N ILE A 106 9.26 -3.89 -0.30
CA ILE A 106 8.83 -4.37 -1.62
C ILE A 106 7.38 -4.87 -1.56
N ASP A 107 6.41 -3.95 -1.63
CA ASP A 107 5.01 -4.30 -1.85
C ASP A 107 4.82 -4.76 -3.30
N GLY A 108 4.27 -5.95 -3.49
CA GLY A 108 4.08 -6.55 -4.81
C GLY A 108 5.24 -7.44 -5.28
N THR A 109 6.06 -7.95 -4.36
CA THR A 109 7.14 -8.92 -4.61
C THR A 109 6.77 -10.01 -5.60
N ARG A 110 5.60 -10.63 -5.46
CA ARG A 110 5.12 -11.69 -6.36
C ARG A 110 4.98 -11.23 -7.82
N ASN A 111 4.57 -9.99 -8.08
CA ASN A 111 4.51 -9.46 -9.44
C ASN A 111 5.91 -9.15 -9.98
N LEU A 112 6.77 -8.58 -9.14
CA LEU A 112 8.12 -8.17 -9.51
C LEU A 112 9.03 -9.36 -9.83
N MET A 113 8.96 -10.44 -9.04
CA MET A 113 9.74 -11.67 -9.25
C MET A 113 9.52 -12.28 -10.64
N TYR A 114 8.29 -12.21 -11.14
CA TYR A 114 7.91 -12.72 -12.46
C TYR A 114 7.91 -11.65 -13.55
N ASP A 115 8.43 -10.45 -13.28
CA ASP A 115 8.46 -9.31 -14.20
C ASP A 115 7.08 -8.93 -14.78
N LYS A 116 5.99 -9.20 -14.05
CA LYS A 116 4.62 -9.00 -14.56
C LYS A 116 4.20 -7.54 -14.48
N ARG A 117 4.44 -6.92 -13.33
CA ARG A 117 4.11 -5.52 -13.02
C ARG A 117 5.13 -4.97 -12.02
N PRO A 118 5.27 -3.63 -11.95
CA PRO A 118 6.06 -2.99 -10.92
C PRO A 118 5.61 -3.39 -9.51
N ALA A 119 6.56 -3.29 -8.58
CA ALA A 119 6.30 -3.29 -7.15
C ALA A 119 6.51 -1.87 -6.62
N TRP A 120 6.34 -1.66 -5.31
CA TRP A 120 6.53 -0.36 -4.68
C TRP A 120 7.25 -0.51 -3.35
N SER A 121 8.18 0.40 -3.06
CA SER A 121 8.66 0.60 -1.69
C SER A 121 7.75 1.63 -1.02
N LEU A 122 7.18 1.29 0.12
CA LEU A 122 6.18 2.09 0.83
C LEU A 122 6.69 2.50 2.21
N ALA A 123 6.67 3.78 2.53
CA ALA A 123 7.10 4.27 3.84
C ALA A 123 6.13 5.33 4.37
N ALA A 124 5.86 5.29 5.67
CA ALA A 124 5.06 6.30 6.34
C ALA A 124 5.60 6.65 7.72
N LEU A 125 5.39 7.88 8.16
CA LEU A 125 5.79 8.41 9.47
C LEU A 125 4.55 8.80 10.27
N ALA A 126 4.50 8.40 11.54
CA ALA A 126 3.51 8.86 12.51
C ALA A 126 4.21 9.33 13.80
N PRO A 127 3.60 10.28 14.56
CA PRO A 127 4.04 10.57 15.91
C PRO A 127 4.00 9.31 16.79
N GLN A 128 5.01 9.12 17.64
CA GLN A 128 5.04 8.00 18.57
C GLN A 128 4.05 8.23 19.72
N ARG A 129 3.09 7.32 19.87
CA ARG A 129 2.06 7.28 20.91
C ARG A 129 2.01 5.91 21.60
N GLY A 130 3.07 5.11 21.47
CA GLY A 130 3.15 3.74 21.98
C GLY A 130 2.18 2.80 21.26
N ALA A 131 1.45 1.99 22.01
CA ALA A 131 0.43 1.07 21.48
C ALA A 131 -0.78 1.80 20.86
N ALA A 132 -0.94 3.09 21.12
CA ALA A 132 -2.01 3.90 20.52
C ALA A 132 -1.67 4.45 19.13
N THR A 133 -0.43 4.30 18.65
CA THR A 133 -0.03 4.75 17.32
C THR A 133 -0.68 3.89 16.24
N HIS A 134 -1.45 4.51 15.34
CA HIS A 134 -2.19 3.79 14.30
C HIS A 134 -2.13 4.47 12.92
N LEU A 135 -2.63 3.81 11.86
CA LEU A 135 -2.64 4.31 10.49
C LEU A 135 -3.21 5.74 10.34
N GLY A 136 -4.27 6.06 11.08
CA GLY A 136 -4.84 7.41 11.10
C GLY A 136 -3.90 8.52 11.63
N ASP A 137 -2.83 8.18 12.36
CA ASP A 137 -1.83 9.13 12.86
C ASP A 137 -0.73 9.45 11.83
N VAL A 138 -0.70 8.78 10.67
CA VAL A 138 0.30 9.02 9.63
C VAL A 138 0.29 10.49 9.20
N VAL A 139 1.46 11.14 9.20
CA VAL A 139 1.65 12.55 8.83
C VAL A 139 2.57 12.73 7.63
N VAL A 140 3.37 11.72 7.29
CA VAL A 140 4.18 11.68 6.06
C VAL A 140 3.98 10.33 5.40
N ALA A 141 3.83 10.31 4.08
CA ALA A 141 3.80 9.09 3.30
C ALA A 141 4.67 9.25 2.04
N VAL A 142 5.33 8.17 1.65
CA VAL A 142 6.17 8.08 0.45
C VAL A 142 5.99 6.70 -0.17
N MET A 143 5.86 6.66 -1.50
CA MET A 143 5.96 5.43 -2.28
C MET A 143 6.91 5.64 -3.47
N THR A 144 7.79 4.67 -3.72
CA THR A 144 8.74 4.68 -4.83
C THR A 144 8.56 3.43 -5.68
N GLU A 145 8.34 3.60 -6.98
CA GLU A 145 8.08 2.50 -7.91
C GLU A 145 9.35 1.66 -8.13
N LEU A 146 9.20 0.35 -8.00
CA LEU A 146 10.21 -0.67 -8.25
C LEU A 146 9.93 -1.28 -9.65
N PRO A 147 10.72 -0.91 -10.67
CA PRO A 147 10.36 -1.12 -12.07
C PRO A 147 10.50 -2.57 -12.54
N THR A 148 9.75 -2.91 -13.59
CA THR A 148 10.00 -4.12 -14.40
C THR A 148 11.28 -3.99 -15.25
N LEU A 149 11.83 -5.07 -15.79
CA LEU A 149 13.08 -5.03 -16.58
C LEU A 149 12.95 -4.20 -17.86
N LYS A 150 11.75 -4.21 -18.44
CA LYS A 150 11.43 -3.44 -19.67
C LYS A 150 11.12 -1.96 -19.40
N GLN A 151 11.04 -1.55 -18.14
CA GLN A 151 10.57 -0.24 -17.75
C GLN A 151 11.75 0.73 -17.60
N TRP A 152 11.66 1.85 -18.31
CA TRP A 152 12.70 2.88 -18.34
C TRP A 152 12.44 4.03 -17.35
N ARG A 153 11.26 4.05 -16.72
CA ARG A 153 10.81 5.13 -15.84
C ARG A 153 10.39 4.58 -14.48
N SER A 154 10.76 5.22 -13.38
CA SER A 154 10.26 4.91 -12.04
C SER A 154 9.64 6.17 -11.44
N ASP A 155 8.37 6.06 -11.03
CA ASP A 155 7.67 7.18 -10.40
C ASP A 155 7.84 7.16 -8.88
N GLN A 156 7.86 8.34 -8.26
CA GLN A 156 7.88 8.52 -6.81
C GLN A 156 6.79 9.51 -6.43
N VAL A 157 6.04 9.19 -5.38
CA VAL A 157 4.97 10.02 -4.84
C VAL A 157 5.17 10.20 -3.35
N SER A 158 5.02 11.41 -2.86
CA SER A 158 5.18 11.73 -1.45
C SER A 158 4.26 12.86 -1.00
N ALA A 159 3.94 12.90 0.29
CA ALA A 159 3.21 14.00 0.89
C ALA A 159 3.55 14.16 2.38
N VAL A 160 3.44 15.40 2.85
CA VAL A 160 3.19 15.72 4.26
C VAL A 160 1.70 16.03 4.37
N ARG A 161 1.03 15.55 5.41
CA ARG A 161 -0.40 15.78 5.64
C ARG A 161 -0.74 17.28 5.58
N GLY A 162 -1.70 17.65 4.75
CA GLY A 162 -2.11 19.03 4.49
C GLY A 162 -1.15 19.84 3.61
N GLY A 163 -0.04 19.25 3.17
CA GLY A 163 0.96 19.86 2.29
C GLY A 163 0.71 19.60 0.80
N GLY A 164 -0.23 18.72 0.47
CA GLY A 164 -0.50 18.29 -0.90
C GLY A 164 0.52 17.28 -1.43
N LEU A 165 0.23 16.77 -2.62
CA LEU A 165 1.05 15.76 -3.28
C LEU A 165 2.27 16.34 -3.97
N ARG A 166 3.39 15.62 -3.88
CA ARG A 166 4.58 15.80 -4.70
C ARG A 166 4.84 14.49 -5.45
N ALA A 167 4.89 14.57 -6.77
CA ALA A 167 5.16 13.41 -7.60
C ALA A 167 6.22 13.73 -8.66
N GLU A 168 7.16 12.80 -8.84
CA GLU A 168 8.25 12.91 -9.80
C GLU A 168 8.42 11.60 -10.55
N ALA A 169 8.87 11.69 -11.80
CA ALA A 169 9.27 10.55 -12.62
C ALA A 169 10.79 10.58 -12.85
N MET A 170 11.47 9.49 -12.49
CA MET A 170 12.90 9.26 -12.75
C MET A 170 13.08 8.50 -14.07
N ASP A 171 13.96 8.98 -14.94
CA ASP A 171 14.44 8.22 -16.11
C ASP A 171 15.61 7.32 -15.68
N LEU A 172 15.40 6.00 -15.74
CA LEU A 172 16.37 5.00 -15.29
C LEU A 172 17.49 4.76 -16.31
N LEU A 173 17.32 5.16 -17.57
CA LEU A 173 18.31 4.97 -18.63
C LEU A 173 19.29 6.14 -18.70
N ARG A 174 18.78 7.36 -18.52
CA ARG A 174 19.54 8.60 -18.70
C ARG A 174 19.79 9.34 -17.40
N GLY A 175 19.11 8.95 -16.32
CA GLY A 175 19.01 9.76 -15.12
C GLY A 175 18.14 11.00 -15.33
N GLY A 176 17.87 11.68 -14.22
CA GLY A 176 17.10 12.93 -14.22
C GLY A 176 15.63 12.73 -13.81
N ARG A 177 15.09 13.80 -13.22
CA ARG A 177 13.74 13.83 -12.65
C ARG A 177 12.89 14.85 -13.37
N ARG A 178 11.61 14.54 -13.54
CA ARG A 178 10.61 15.48 -14.03
C ARG A 178 9.38 15.46 -13.11
N PRO A 179 8.70 16.60 -12.91
CA PRO A 179 7.41 16.60 -12.23
C PRO A 179 6.42 15.66 -12.91
N LEU A 180 5.61 14.98 -12.12
CA LEU A 180 4.53 14.11 -12.55
C LEU A 180 3.20 14.69 -12.05
N GLU A 181 2.23 14.85 -12.95
CA GLU A 181 0.88 15.23 -12.57
C GLU A 181 0.05 13.96 -12.34
N LEU A 182 -0.37 13.74 -11.10
CA LEU A 182 -1.30 12.68 -10.71
C LEU A 182 -2.61 13.31 -10.29
N ARG A 183 -3.71 12.81 -10.85
CA ARG A 183 -5.05 13.29 -10.56
C ARG A 183 -6.03 12.12 -10.51
N PRO A 184 -6.64 11.85 -9.35
CA PRO A 184 -7.69 10.85 -9.27
C PRO A 184 -8.85 11.14 -10.21
N SER A 185 -9.54 10.08 -10.63
CA SER A 185 -10.69 10.16 -11.52
C SER A 185 -11.77 11.08 -10.95
N GLN A 186 -12.25 11.99 -11.79
CA GLN A 186 -13.36 12.90 -11.45
C GLN A 186 -14.72 12.36 -11.90
N SER A 187 -14.76 11.11 -12.37
CA SER A 187 -16.02 10.47 -12.78
C SER A 187 -16.98 10.40 -11.60
N VAL A 188 -18.27 10.54 -11.90
CA VAL A 188 -19.35 10.45 -10.92
C VAL A 188 -20.09 9.11 -10.98
N ASP A 189 -19.64 8.18 -11.82
CA ASP A 189 -20.15 6.81 -11.90
C ASP A 189 -19.01 5.80 -12.12
N PHE A 190 -19.34 4.52 -12.23
CA PHE A 190 -18.37 3.44 -12.50
C PHE A 190 -18.39 2.91 -13.94
N ARG A 191 -19.29 3.39 -14.81
CA ARG A 191 -19.39 2.90 -16.20
C ARG A 191 -18.20 3.36 -17.03
N HIS A 192 -17.69 2.47 -17.86
CA HIS A 192 -16.47 2.62 -18.66
C HIS A 192 -15.24 2.98 -17.80
N GLY A 193 -15.15 2.40 -16.60
CA GLY A 193 -14.03 2.58 -15.68
C GLY A 193 -13.57 1.26 -15.07
N PHE A 194 -12.41 1.31 -14.41
CA PHE A 194 -11.90 0.21 -13.62
C PHE A 194 -12.36 0.34 -12.17
N ALA A 195 -12.97 -0.71 -11.64
CA ALA A 195 -13.22 -0.84 -10.22
C ALA A 195 -13.19 -2.31 -9.82
N SER A 196 -12.47 -2.64 -8.76
CA SER A 196 -12.17 -4.03 -8.42
C SER A 196 -12.44 -4.34 -6.95
N VAL A 197 -12.97 -5.54 -6.71
CA VAL A 197 -12.91 -6.19 -5.39
C VAL A 197 -11.81 -7.24 -5.43
N VAL A 198 -10.87 -7.16 -4.49
CA VAL A 198 -9.63 -7.95 -4.49
C VAL A 198 -9.90 -9.44 -4.30
N LYS A 199 -9.39 -10.26 -5.24
CA LYS A 199 -9.61 -11.72 -5.28
C LYS A 199 -8.42 -12.47 -5.93
N PHE A 200 -7.23 -12.23 -5.39
CA PHE A 200 -5.96 -12.77 -5.91
C PHE A 200 -5.84 -14.29 -5.78
N PHE A 201 -6.32 -14.84 -4.66
CA PHE A 201 -6.16 -16.25 -4.31
C PHE A 201 -7.37 -17.07 -4.74
N PRO A 202 -7.20 -18.38 -5.02
CA PRO A 202 -8.32 -19.30 -5.21
C PRO A 202 -9.27 -19.33 -4.01
N GLU A 203 -8.72 -19.32 -2.79
CA GLU A 203 -9.46 -19.31 -1.53
C GLU A 203 -10.25 -18.01 -1.38
N GLY A 204 -11.53 -18.12 -1.05
CA GLY A 204 -12.43 -16.96 -0.92
C GLY A 204 -12.91 -16.37 -2.26
N LYS A 205 -12.28 -16.70 -3.39
CA LYS A 205 -12.60 -16.11 -4.71
C LYS A 205 -14.07 -16.18 -5.09
N ALA A 206 -14.71 -17.32 -4.88
CA ALA A 206 -16.12 -17.51 -5.21
C ALA A 206 -17.03 -16.60 -4.38
N LEU A 207 -16.74 -16.43 -3.08
CA LEU A 207 -17.50 -15.55 -2.20
C LEU A 207 -17.27 -14.08 -2.59
N THR A 208 -16.02 -13.69 -2.86
CA THR A 208 -15.69 -12.32 -3.30
C THR A 208 -16.33 -11.98 -4.65
N ALA A 209 -16.30 -12.89 -5.62
CA ALA A 209 -16.92 -12.66 -6.92
C ALA A 209 -18.45 -12.52 -6.79
N ARG A 210 -19.10 -13.34 -5.96
CA ARG A 210 -20.52 -13.19 -5.65
C ARG A 210 -20.82 -11.84 -4.99
N PHE A 211 -19.99 -11.40 -4.05
CA PHE A 211 -20.11 -10.09 -3.42
C PHE A 211 -20.02 -8.96 -4.46
N GLU A 212 -19.02 -9.03 -5.34
CA GLU A 212 -18.77 -8.03 -6.39
C GLU A 212 -19.93 -7.93 -7.40
N GLU A 213 -20.45 -9.07 -7.88
CA GLU A 213 -21.63 -9.09 -8.76
C GLU A 213 -22.82 -8.40 -8.11
N GLU A 214 -23.08 -8.72 -6.84
CA GLU A 214 -24.19 -8.16 -6.09
C GLU A 214 -24.02 -6.67 -5.79
N LEU A 215 -22.78 -6.24 -5.49
CA LEU A 215 -22.42 -4.84 -5.31
C LEU A 215 -22.78 -4.02 -6.55
N TRP A 216 -22.33 -4.46 -7.72
CA TRP A 216 -22.57 -3.73 -8.96
C TRP A 216 -24.03 -3.81 -9.39
N ARG A 217 -24.72 -4.91 -9.12
CA ARG A 217 -26.17 -5.03 -9.31
C ARG A 217 -26.94 -3.96 -8.54
N ARG A 218 -26.59 -3.73 -7.27
CA ARG A 218 -27.23 -2.72 -6.41
C ARG A 218 -26.82 -1.29 -6.76
N VAL A 219 -25.54 -1.03 -6.99
CA VAL A 219 -25.01 0.32 -7.27
C VAL A 219 -25.39 0.81 -8.67
N LEU A 220 -25.28 -0.03 -9.69
CA LEU A 220 -25.48 0.37 -11.09
C LEU A 220 -26.87 -0.01 -11.62
N GLY A 221 -27.69 -0.69 -10.81
CA GLY A 221 -29.02 -1.18 -11.19
C GLY A 221 -28.95 -2.25 -12.27
N THR A 222 -27.88 -3.04 -12.31
CA THR A 222 -27.61 -3.98 -13.41
C THR A 222 -28.38 -5.27 -13.19
N GLY A 223 -29.70 -5.21 -13.32
CA GLY A 223 -30.59 -6.38 -13.35
C GLY A 223 -30.74 -6.90 -14.78
N VAL A 224 -30.56 -8.21 -14.98
CA VAL A 224 -30.87 -9.03 -16.19
C VAL A 224 -30.90 -8.24 -17.51
N ALA A 225 -29.88 -7.43 -17.78
CA ALA A 225 -29.74 -6.73 -19.04
C ALA A 225 -29.01 -7.66 -20.03
N VAL A 226 -29.48 -7.72 -21.27
CA VAL A 226 -28.96 -8.62 -22.32
C VAL A 226 -27.50 -8.29 -22.69
N ALA A 227 -27.00 -7.10 -22.31
CA ALA A 227 -25.63 -6.68 -22.51
C ALA A 227 -24.91 -6.48 -21.15
N PRO A 228 -23.63 -6.89 -21.03
CA PRO A 228 -22.84 -6.69 -19.83
C PRO A 228 -22.66 -5.19 -19.52
N THR A 229 -22.71 -4.85 -18.24
CA THR A 229 -22.38 -3.51 -17.75
C THR A 229 -20.94 -3.19 -18.15
N PRO A 230 -20.66 -2.04 -18.78
CA PRO A 230 -19.29 -1.67 -19.12
C PRO A 230 -18.56 -1.26 -17.84
N LEU A 231 -18.10 -2.23 -17.07
CA LEU A 231 -17.29 -2.07 -15.88
C LEU A 231 -16.11 -3.04 -16.01
N PHE A 232 -14.91 -2.55 -15.77
CA PHE A 232 -13.69 -3.31 -15.98
C PHE A 232 -13.05 -3.66 -14.64
N ASP A 233 -12.39 -4.81 -14.60
CA ASP A 233 -11.67 -5.30 -13.43
C ASP A 233 -10.21 -5.51 -13.82
N ASP A 234 -9.30 -4.94 -13.04
CA ASP A 234 -7.87 -5.23 -13.08
C ASP A 234 -7.36 -5.50 -11.66
N GLN A 235 -6.73 -6.66 -11.48
CA GLN A 235 -6.27 -7.15 -10.18
C GLN A 235 -4.77 -6.92 -10.04
N TYR A 236 -4.39 -5.79 -9.45
CA TYR A 236 -3.00 -5.49 -9.13
C TYR A 236 -2.64 -6.05 -7.75
N LEU A 237 -1.91 -7.17 -7.72
CA LEU A 237 -1.40 -7.83 -6.49
C LEU A 237 -0.27 -6.99 -5.84
N CYS A 238 -0.60 -5.78 -5.39
CA CYS A 238 0.30 -4.76 -4.85
C CYS A 238 -0.56 -3.58 -4.32
N SER A 239 -0.63 -3.37 -3.02
CA SER A 239 -1.51 -2.36 -2.40
C SER A 239 -1.11 -0.93 -2.77
N GLY A 240 0.19 -0.63 -2.75
CA GLY A 240 0.78 0.57 -3.31
C GLY A 240 0.44 0.73 -4.80
N GLY A 241 0.55 -0.33 -5.59
CA GLY A 241 0.13 -0.33 -6.98
C GLY A 241 -1.34 0.08 -7.17
N GLN A 242 -2.24 -0.45 -6.34
CA GLN A 242 -3.66 -0.10 -6.33
C GLN A 242 -3.90 1.37 -5.94
N ILE A 243 -3.20 1.87 -4.92
CA ILE A 243 -3.23 3.30 -4.54
C ILE A 243 -2.71 4.18 -5.67
N TYR A 244 -1.65 3.77 -6.38
CA TYR A 244 -1.12 4.51 -7.52
C TYR A 244 -2.12 4.58 -8.69
N GLU A 245 -2.80 3.49 -9.04
CA GLU A 245 -3.78 3.50 -10.14
C GLU A 245 -5.00 4.38 -9.81
N LEU A 246 -5.39 4.47 -8.53
CA LEU A 246 -6.38 5.44 -8.03
C LEU A 246 -5.85 6.89 -8.14
N LEU A 247 -4.61 7.13 -7.71
CA LEU A 247 -3.94 8.44 -7.81
C LEU A 247 -3.80 8.92 -9.26
N ALA A 248 -3.47 8.01 -10.18
CA ALA A 248 -3.34 8.28 -11.61
C ALA A 248 -4.70 8.44 -12.32
N GLY A 249 -5.81 8.21 -11.60
CA GLY A 249 -7.18 8.34 -12.11
C GLY A 249 -7.60 7.28 -13.11
N ARG A 250 -6.85 6.18 -13.17
CA ARG A 250 -7.15 5.01 -14.03
C ARG A 250 -8.18 4.11 -13.38
N ASP A 251 -8.06 3.95 -12.06
CA ASP A 251 -9.03 3.23 -11.24
C ASP A 251 -10.00 4.22 -10.58
N ARG A 252 -11.23 3.76 -10.37
CA ARG A 252 -12.30 4.51 -9.69
C ARG A 252 -12.53 4.01 -8.27
N MET A 253 -12.31 2.72 -8.03
CA MET A 253 -12.41 2.08 -6.73
C MET A 253 -11.57 0.81 -6.65
N VAL A 254 -10.99 0.56 -5.48
CA VAL A 254 -10.45 -0.74 -5.10
C VAL A 254 -10.98 -1.10 -3.72
N ALA A 255 -11.48 -2.32 -3.54
CA ALA A 255 -11.85 -2.84 -2.22
C ALA A 255 -11.08 -4.11 -1.89
N ASP A 256 -10.28 -4.07 -0.84
CA ASP A 256 -9.68 -5.25 -0.24
C ASP A 256 -10.49 -5.71 0.97
N LEU A 257 -11.31 -6.74 0.73
CA LEU A 257 -12.19 -7.35 1.73
C LEU A 257 -11.66 -8.70 2.22
N ARG A 258 -10.41 -9.07 1.88
CA ARG A 258 -9.85 -10.40 2.20
C ARG A 258 -9.98 -10.75 3.69
N PRO A 259 -9.70 -9.86 4.66
CA PRO A 259 -9.87 -10.19 6.09
C PRO A 259 -11.29 -10.63 6.46
N LEU A 260 -12.32 -9.96 5.91
CA LEU A 260 -13.72 -10.26 6.19
C LEU A 260 -14.13 -11.58 5.51
N VAL A 261 -13.71 -11.76 4.25
CA VAL A 261 -13.97 -12.99 3.47
C VAL A 261 -13.33 -14.21 4.13
N PHE A 262 -12.07 -14.11 4.57
CA PHE A 262 -11.36 -15.20 5.23
C PHE A 262 -11.98 -15.54 6.58
N ARG A 263 -12.32 -14.51 7.39
CA ARG A 263 -13.05 -14.69 8.66
C ARG A 263 -14.37 -15.44 8.44
N LYS A 264 -15.17 -15.03 7.45
CA LYS A 264 -16.45 -15.67 7.11
C LYS A 264 -16.30 -17.15 6.76
N LEU A 265 -15.19 -17.50 6.10
CA LEU A 265 -14.90 -18.86 5.66
C LEU A 265 -14.13 -19.69 6.70
N GLY A 266 -13.79 -19.12 7.85
CA GLY A 266 -12.96 -19.78 8.86
C GLY A 266 -11.52 -20.03 8.41
N LEU A 267 -11.02 -19.23 7.46
CA LEU A 267 -9.67 -19.32 6.93
C LEU A 267 -8.72 -18.48 7.80
N VAL A 268 -7.66 -19.11 8.30
CA VAL A 268 -6.52 -18.42 8.90
C VAL A 268 -5.49 -18.23 7.80
N SER A 269 -5.28 -16.99 7.36
CA SER A 269 -4.33 -16.68 6.30
C SER A 269 -3.62 -15.38 6.61
N PRO A 270 -2.27 -15.37 6.57
CA PRO A 270 -1.51 -14.14 6.61
C PRO A 270 -1.57 -13.39 5.26
N LEU A 271 -2.16 -13.96 4.21
CA LEU A 271 -2.19 -13.37 2.86
C LEU A 271 -3.33 -12.33 2.69
N ALA A 272 -3.40 -11.37 3.61
CA ALA A 272 -4.26 -10.19 3.55
C ALA A 272 -3.42 -8.91 3.39
N CYS A 273 -4.08 -7.76 3.32
CA CYS A 273 -3.39 -6.48 3.51
C CYS A 273 -3.09 -6.30 5.01
N HIS A 274 -1.91 -5.80 5.33
CA HIS A 274 -1.45 -5.42 6.66
C HIS A 274 -1.17 -3.91 6.72
N PRO A 275 -0.82 -3.35 7.90
CA PRO A 275 -0.63 -1.90 8.03
C PRO A 275 0.52 -1.36 7.16
N TYR A 276 1.58 -2.13 6.92
CA TYR A 276 2.70 -1.72 6.07
C TYR A 276 2.31 -1.65 4.58
N ASP A 277 1.45 -2.54 4.09
CA ASP A 277 0.97 -2.55 2.69
C ASP A 277 0.14 -1.30 2.34
N ILE A 278 -0.61 -0.76 3.31
CA ILE A 278 -1.53 0.38 3.09
C ILE A 278 -1.09 1.67 3.79
N CYS A 279 0.14 1.70 4.32
CA CYS A 279 0.64 2.84 5.09
C CYS A 279 0.71 4.15 4.29
N THR A 280 0.68 4.05 2.95
CA THR A 280 0.70 5.20 2.03
C THR A 280 -0.67 5.73 1.63
N ALA A 281 -1.76 5.25 2.25
CA ALA A 281 -3.13 5.71 2.00
C ALA A 281 -3.31 7.24 2.08
N LEU A 282 -2.51 7.93 2.92
CA LEU A 282 -2.47 9.39 3.00
C LEU A 282 -2.27 10.04 1.63
N LEU A 283 -1.50 9.44 0.71
CA LEU A 283 -1.23 10.00 -0.61
C LEU A 283 -2.52 10.21 -1.42
N LEU A 284 -3.40 9.20 -1.44
CA LEU A 284 -4.69 9.33 -2.14
C LEU A 284 -5.60 10.37 -1.46
N GLN A 285 -5.56 10.45 -0.13
CA GLN A 285 -6.34 11.45 0.63
C GLN A 285 -5.89 12.88 0.31
N GLU A 286 -4.58 13.14 0.24
CA GLU A 286 -4.02 14.45 -0.16
C GLU A 286 -4.38 14.81 -1.61
N ALA A 287 -4.67 13.82 -2.46
CA ALA A 287 -5.14 14.00 -3.83
C ALA A 287 -6.65 14.31 -3.94
N GLY A 288 -7.39 14.30 -2.82
CA GLY A 288 -8.84 14.42 -2.78
C GLY A 288 -9.61 13.10 -3.00
N GLY A 289 -8.90 11.96 -3.04
CA GLY A 289 -9.53 10.65 -2.99
C GLY A 289 -9.93 10.25 -1.56
N VAL A 290 -10.54 9.08 -1.42
CA VAL A 290 -11.01 8.55 -0.13
C VAL A 290 -10.36 7.19 0.12
N VAL A 291 -9.88 6.95 1.34
CA VAL A 291 -9.47 5.63 1.82
C VAL A 291 -10.08 5.41 3.20
N GLU A 292 -10.82 4.32 3.35
CA GLU A 292 -11.59 3.98 4.54
C GLU A 292 -11.63 2.48 4.80
N GLN A 293 -12.07 2.07 5.98
CA GLN A 293 -12.45 0.70 6.29
C GLN A 293 -13.73 0.31 5.53
N PRO A 294 -14.06 -0.98 5.39
CA PRO A 294 -15.29 -1.43 4.73
C PRO A 294 -16.57 -0.86 5.39
N ASP A 295 -16.52 -0.57 6.68
CA ASP A 295 -17.60 0.10 7.40
C ASP A 295 -17.60 1.61 7.17
N GLY A 296 -16.77 2.17 6.30
CA GLY A 296 -16.63 3.60 6.05
C GLY A 296 -15.98 4.41 7.18
N ALA A 297 -15.46 3.78 8.24
CA ALA A 297 -14.66 4.47 9.24
C ALA A 297 -13.24 4.76 8.71
N PRO A 298 -12.53 5.76 9.25
CA PRO A 298 -11.10 5.95 8.93
C PRO A 298 -10.26 4.72 9.27
N LEU A 299 -9.17 4.49 8.53
CA LEU A 299 -8.20 3.44 8.87
C LEU A 299 -7.57 3.72 10.25
N ALA A 300 -7.66 2.76 11.17
CA ALA A 300 -7.18 2.89 12.54
C ALA A 300 -6.41 1.64 13.02
N ALA A 301 -5.92 0.81 12.09
CA ALA A 301 -5.10 -0.34 12.47
C ALA A 301 -3.78 0.13 13.14
N PRO A 302 -3.30 -0.60 14.17
CA PRO A 302 -1.99 -0.33 14.76
C PRO A 302 -0.88 -0.36 13.71
N LEU A 303 0.21 0.38 13.94
CA LEU A 303 1.38 0.30 13.07
C LEU A 303 2.23 -0.93 13.43
N ASP A 304 1.78 -2.10 13.00
CA ASP A 304 2.45 -3.41 13.13
C ASP A 304 2.54 -4.13 11.77
N THR A 305 3.01 -5.38 11.78
CA THR A 305 3.17 -6.23 10.59
C THR A 305 2.18 -7.37 10.48
N THR A 306 1.20 -7.48 11.39
CA THR A 306 0.38 -8.70 11.50
C THR A 306 -1.12 -8.45 11.59
N THR A 307 -1.54 -7.22 11.89
CA THR A 307 -2.97 -6.89 11.97
C THR A 307 -3.59 -6.91 10.57
N PRO A 308 -4.55 -7.80 10.27
CA PRO A 308 -5.19 -7.82 8.96
C PRO A 308 -6.09 -6.57 8.78
N VAL A 309 -5.90 -5.87 7.68
CA VAL A 309 -6.59 -4.61 7.35
C VAL A 309 -7.51 -4.80 6.15
N GLY A 310 -8.82 -4.64 6.37
CA GLY A 310 -9.77 -4.45 5.28
C GLY A 310 -9.80 -2.97 4.92
N TRP A 311 -9.80 -2.64 3.63
CA TRP A 311 -9.84 -1.25 3.19
C TRP A 311 -10.56 -1.07 1.86
N VAL A 312 -11.06 0.14 1.63
CA VAL A 312 -11.67 0.56 0.38
C VAL A 312 -11.13 1.93 -0.01
N GLY A 313 -10.61 2.03 -1.22
CA GLY A 313 -10.16 3.26 -1.85
C GLY A 313 -11.13 3.70 -2.93
N TYR A 314 -11.38 5.01 -3.01
CA TYR A 314 -12.19 5.64 -4.06
C TYR A 314 -11.43 6.82 -4.65
N ALA A 315 -11.52 6.98 -5.96
CA ALA A 315 -10.89 8.11 -6.64
C ALA A 315 -11.45 9.47 -6.20
N ASN A 316 -12.70 9.53 -5.73
CA ASN A 316 -13.31 10.75 -5.21
C ASN A 316 -14.48 10.48 -4.23
N PRO A 317 -14.92 11.48 -3.44
CA PRO A 317 -15.98 11.30 -2.45
C PRO A 317 -17.35 10.94 -3.04
N ARG A 318 -17.67 11.40 -4.26
CA ARG A 318 -18.96 11.11 -4.90
C ARG A 318 -19.13 9.61 -5.16
N LEU A 319 -18.06 8.93 -5.55
CA LEU A 319 -18.05 7.48 -5.73
C LEU A 319 -18.21 6.76 -4.40
N ALA A 320 -17.51 7.22 -3.35
CA ALA A 320 -17.63 6.66 -2.00
C ALA A 320 -19.07 6.75 -1.47
N GLU A 321 -19.73 7.90 -1.63
CA GLU A 321 -21.13 8.11 -1.23
C GLU A 321 -22.11 7.11 -1.87
N GLN A 322 -21.87 6.70 -3.12
CA GLN A 322 -22.72 5.75 -3.83
C GLN A 322 -22.53 4.32 -3.34
N VAL A 323 -21.28 3.93 -3.08
CA VAL A 323 -20.92 2.54 -2.77
C VAL A 323 -21.07 2.21 -1.30
N ARG A 324 -20.68 3.13 -0.40
CA ARG A 324 -20.61 2.90 1.05
C ARG A 324 -21.88 2.27 1.67
N PRO A 325 -23.11 2.76 1.43
CA PRO A 325 -24.30 2.15 2.03
C PRO A 325 -24.50 0.70 1.55
N VAL A 326 -24.32 0.46 0.25
CA VAL A 326 -24.46 -0.88 -0.36
C VAL A 326 -23.38 -1.83 0.14
N LEU A 327 -22.13 -1.36 0.23
CA LEU A 327 -21.00 -2.16 0.67
C LEU A 327 -21.17 -2.62 2.12
N ARG A 328 -21.61 -1.73 3.01
CA ARG A 328 -21.91 -2.06 4.41
C ARG A 328 -22.98 -3.14 4.53
N GLU A 329 -24.11 -2.96 3.85
CA GLU A 329 -25.21 -3.95 3.83
C GLU A 329 -24.72 -5.32 3.34
N LEU A 330 -23.91 -5.34 2.28
CA LEU A 330 -23.36 -6.58 1.74
C LEU A 330 -22.34 -7.25 2.66
N CYS A 331 -21.53 -6.48 3.39
CA CYS A 331 -20.64 -7.02 4.39
C CYS A 331 -21.43 -7.72 5.51
N ASP A 332 -22.53 -7.12 5.98
CA ASP A 332 -23.41 -7.73 6.97
C ASP A 332 -24.07 -9.01 6.43
N GLU A 333 -24.67 -8.94 5.25
CA GLU A 333 -25.43 -10.04 4.63
C GLU A 333 -24.55 -11.24 4.24
N LEU A 334 -23.39 -10.98 3.61
CA LEU A 334 -22.58 -12.03 2.98
C LEU A 334 -21.34 -12.39 3.79
N LEU A 335 -20.76 -11.44 4.52
CA LEU A 335 -19.49 -11.62 5.23
C LEU A 335 -19.67 -11.74 6.75
N GLY A 336 -20.88 -11.53 7.27
CA GLY A 336 -21.18 -11.63 8.70
C GLY A 336 -20.79 -10.39 9.49
N GLY A 337 -20.71 -9.24 8.83
CA GLY A 337 -20.39 -7.95 9.40
C GLY A 337 -18.96 -7.49 9.16
N THR A 338 -18.74 -6.18 9.32
CA THR A 338 -17.43 -5.53 9.31
C THR A 338 -16.75 -5.67 10.65
#